data_AF-A0A223PAA5-F1
#
_entry.id   AF-A0A223PAA5-F1
#
_cell.length_a   1.000
_cell.length_b   1.000
_cell.length_c   1.000
_cell.angle_alpha   90.00
_cell.angle_beta   90.00
_cell.angle_gamma   90.00
#
_symmetry.space_group_name_H-M   'P 1'
#
loop_
_entity.id
_entity.type
_entity.pdbx_description
1 polymer ?
#
loop_
_entity_poly.entity_id
_entity_poly.type
_entity_poly.pdbx_seq_one_letter_code
_entity_poly.pdbx_strand_id
1 'polypeptide(L)'
;MRLSTVPHYTERRRRQRSLRDFCRKMAREAVRSLYQELVLYPKPGLVSLVDNGSHDDMDASTFMRSLFSLRRYFVEIAEAGTHGAPFSELKQLGIRAEQRMLRATAGINTHRGAIFGLGMLCAALASCRAQGMTLSPQAVRATLLIQWGDALTAHTSAGDASSNGLRVAAHHAVGGAREEGALGFPSVFDIALPQLQATLDAGRDWQCAKIDALFALMAHVSDTNVYHRGGNAGANMVQARSRAFMADGGTGNIDWQAQAETCHREFVRHRLSPGGAADLLAAACLMHAICFDKDKEHGSEIANINSNLKA
;
A
#
# COMPACT_ATOMS: atom_id res chain seq x y z
N MET A 1 12.38 39.16 -39.95
CA MET A 1 11.24 38.61 -39.19
C MET A 1 11.56 37.16 -38.85
N ARG A 2 12.17 36.90 -37.68
CA ARG A 2 12.48 35.52 -37.24
C ARG A 2 11.20 34.92 -36.69
N LEU A 3 10.65 33.93 -37.39
CA LEU A 3 9.57 33.10 -36.88
C LEU A 3 10.07 32.39 -35.61
N SER A 4 9.41 32.69 -34.49
CA SER A 4 9.54 31.98 -33.22
C SER A 4 9.19 30.51 -33.44
N THR A 5 10.21 29.66 -33.53
CA THR A 5 10.08 28.22 -33.79
C THR A 5 9.68 27.48 -32.53
N VAL A 6 8.37 27.24 -32.36
CA VAL A 6 7.73 26.04 -31.79
C VAL A 6 8.56 25.18 -30.78
N PRO A 7 8.87 25.67 -29.56
CA PRO A 7 9.41 24.79 -28.49
C PRO A 7 8.30 24.07 -27.72
N HIS A 8 7.10 24.67 -27.69
CA HIS A 8 6.00 24.31 -26.80
C HIS A 8 5.37 22.93 -27.09
N TYR A 9 5.34 22.49 -28.35
CA TYR A 9 4.71 21.21 -28.72
C TYR A 9 5.56 19.99 -28.33
N THR A 10 6.87 20.07 -28.58
CA THR A 10 7.84 19.01 -28.29
C THR A 10 8.04 18.84 -26.78
N GLU A 11 8.09 19.93 -26.02
CA GLU A 11 8.20 19.89 -24.56
C GLU A 11 6.95 19.30 -23.91
N ARG A 12 5.75 19.70 -24.37
CA ARG A 12 4.49 19.14 -23.88
C ARG A 12 4.40 17.62 -24.12
N ARG A 13 4.77 17.16 -25.32
CA ARG A 13 4.82 15.71 -25.64
C ARG A 13 5.86 14.97 -24.78
N ARG A 14 7.04 15.55 -24.57
CA ARG A 14 8.09 14.97 -23.71
C ARG A 14 7.60 14.85 -22.25
N ARG A 15 6.98 15.90 -21.70
CA ARG A 15 6.39 15.88 -20.36
C ARG A 15 5.30 14.82 -20.24
N GLN A 16 4.39 14.74 -21.20
CA GLN A 16 3.31 13.74 -21.19
C GLN A 16 3.85 12.30 -21.27
N ARG A 17 4.88 12.06 -22.10
CA ARG A 17 5.56 10.76 -22.17
C ARG A 17 6.22 10.41 -20.84
N SER A 18 6.97 11.36 -20.26
CA SER A 18 7.61 11.17 -18.95
C SER A 18 6.61 10.84 -17.84
N LEU A 19 5.44 11.48 -17.83
CA LEU A 19 4.38 11.19 -16.85
C LEU A 19 3.78 9.80 -17.06
N ARG A 20 3.51 9.40 -18.30
CA ARG A 20 3.04 8.02 -18.60
C ARG A 20 4.04 6.96 -18.18
N ASP A 21 5.33 7.20 -18.41
CA ASP A 21 6.38 6.27 -18.01
C ASP A 21 6.52 6.20 -16.48
N PHE A 22 6.34 7.33 -15.78
CA PHE A 22 6.23 7.35 -14.33
C PHE A 22 5.02 6.56 -13.82
N CYS A 23 3.81 6.77 -14.37
CA CYS A 23 2.61 6.02 -13.99
C CYS A 23 2.82 4.50 -14.15
N ARG A 24 3.47 4.06 -15.24
CA ARG A 24 3.81 2.64 -15.45
C ARG A 24 4.87 2.13 -14.49
N LYS A 25 5.88 2.94 -14.14
CA LYS A 25 6.89 2.58 -13.12
C LYS A 25 6.20 2.37 -11.78
N MET A 26 5.44 3.35 -11.32
CA MET A 26 4.74 3.30 -10.05
C MET A 26 3.71 2.16 -9.99
N ALA A 27 2.96 1.91 -11.07
CA ALA A 27 2.05 0.76 -11.14
C ALA A 27 2.77 -0.59 -10.99
N ARG A 28 3.99 -0.72 -11.53
CA ARG A 28 4.81 -1.92 -11.31
C ARG A 28 5.25 -2.04 -9.86
N GLU A 29 5.66 -0.95 -9.22
CA GLU A 29 6.03 -0.97 -7.81
C GLU A 29 4.83 -1.25 -6.88
N ALA A 30 3.62 -0.81 -7.25
CA ALA A 30 2.40 -1.15 -6.51
C ALA A 30 2.12 -2.65 -6.55
N VAL A 31 2.17 -3.26 -7.74
CA VAL A 31 2.03 -4.73 -7.89
C VAL A 31 3.17 -5.47 -7.18
N ARG A 32 4.41 -4.96 -7.27
CA ARG A 32 5.57 -5.53 -6.57
C ARG A 32 5.38 -5.49 -5.07
N SER A 33 4.81 -4.42 -4.52
CA SER A 33 4.57 -4.28 -3.09
C SER A 33 3.55 -5.29 -2.58
N LEU A 34 2.47 -5.53 -3.33
CA LEU A 34 1.52 -6.60 -3.00
C LEU A 34 2.15 -7.99 -3.13
N TYR A 35 3.01 -8.21 -4.14
CA TYR A 35 3.75 -9.47 -4.25
C TYR A 35 4.74 -9.65 -3.07
N GLN A 36 5.40 -8.57 -2.64
CA GLN A 36 6.31 -8.57 -1.49
C GLN A 36 5.61 -8.89 -0.17
N GLU A 37 4.34 -8.54 -0.04
CA GLU A 37 3.47 -8.96 1.07
C GLU A 37 3.17 -10.47 0.95
N LEU A 38 2.79 -10.96 -0.24
CA LEU A 38 2.45 -12.38 -0.43
C LEU A 38 3.61 -13.31 -0.07
N VAL A 39 4.83 -12.97 -0.50
CA VAL A 39 6.02 -13.80 -0.27
C VAL A 39 6.66 -13.59 1.11
N LEU A 40 6.15 -12.66 1.92
CA LEU A 40 6.67 -12.43 3.26
C LEU A 40 6.33 -13.61 4.16
N TYR A 41 7.33 -14.09 4.91
CA TYR A 41 7.16 -15.14 5.92
C TYR A 41 8.22 -14.97 7.02
N PRO A 42 7.90 -15.26 8.30
CA PRO A 42 6.57 -15.59 8.84
C PRO A 42 5.64 -14.37 8.86
N LYS A 43 4.37 -14.53 8.47
CA LYS A 43 3.35 -13.46 8.57
C LYS A 43 2.12 -13.95 9.32
N PRO A 44 1.92 -13.53 10.58
CA PRO A 44 0.94 -14.18 11.44
C PRO A 44 -0.51 -14.19 10.92
N GLY A 45 -1.09 -15.39 10.75
CA GLY A 45 -2.49 -15.56 10.33
C GLY A 45 -2.83 -15.13 8.89
N LEU A 46 -1.84 -14.75 8.08
CA LEU A 46 -2.00 -14.26 6.71
C LEU A 46 -1.59 -15.32 5.69
N VAL A 47 -2.22 -15.29 4.51
CA VAL A 47 -1.95 -16.21 3.39
C VAL A 47 -0.56 -15.98 2.81
N SER A 48 0.33 -16.96 2.85
CA SER A 48 1.69 -16.87 2.31
C SER A 48 1.93 -17.90 1.20
N LEU A 49 3.16 -18.00 0.70
CA LEU A 49 3.57 -19.13 -0.14
C LEU A 49 3.73 -20.44 0.65
N VAL A 50 3.79 -20.38 1.98
CA VAL A 50 3.92 -21.55 2.85
C VAL A 50 2.57 -22.19 3.14
N ASP A 51 1.55 -21.38 3.43
CA ASP A 51 0.21 -21.83 3.82
C ASP A 51 -0.86 -20.74 3.60
N ASN A 52 -2.12 -21.12 3.83
CA ASN A 52 -3.28 -20.23 3.70
C ASN A 52 -3.53 -19.36 4.94
N GLY A 53 -2.65 -19.40 5.94
CA GLY A 53 -2.86 -18.76 7.22
C GLY A 53 -4.22 -19.14 7.82
N SER A 54 -4.98 -18.13 8.22
CA SER A 54 -6.30 -18.30 8.87
C SER A 54 -7.47 -18.46 7.90
N HIS A 55 -7.21 -18.68 6.61
CA HIS A 55 -8.25 -18.73 5.57
C HIS A 55 -8.44 -20.14 5.02
N ASP A 56 -9.70 -20.50 4.75
CA ASP A 56 -10.07 -21.74 4.05
C ASP A 56 -10.48 -21.48 2.60
N ASP A 57 -10.75 -20.21 2.26
CA ASP A 57 -11.32 -19.76 1.00
C ASP A 57 -10.29 -19.13 0.05
N MET A 58 -9.05 -18.93 0.49
CA MET A 58 -7.98 -18.34 -0.31
C MET A 58 -6.61 -18.93 0.00
N ASP A 59 -5.74 -18.87 -1.01
CA ASP A 59 -4.38 -19.38 -1.01
C ASP A 59 -3.47 -18.45 -1.84
N ALA A 60 -2.18 -18.78 -1.91
CA ALA A 60 -1.23 -18.05 -2.75
C ALA A 60 -1.67 -17.94 -4.22
N SER A 61 -2.28 -18.99 -4.79
CA SER A 61 -2.74 -18.97 -6.17
C SER A 61 -3.84 -17.92 -6.39
N THR A 62 -4.75 -17.77 -5.43
CA THR A 62 -5.82 -16.77 -5.44
C THR A 62 -5.27 -15.36 -5.35
N PHE A 63 -4.26 -15.13 -4.51
CA PHE A 63 -3.54 -13.85 -4.46
C PHE A 63 -2.85 -13.53 -5.80
N MET A 64 -2.16 -14.50 -6.42
CA MET A 64 -1.52 -14.29 -7.72
C MET A 64 -2.52 -13.93 -8.83
N ARG A 65 -3.68 -14.59 -8.88
CA ARG A 65 -4.77 -14.21 -9.82
C ARG A 65 -5.24 -12.78 -9.58
N SER A 66 -5.39 -12.39 -8.32
CA SER A 66 -5.75 -11.04 -7.92
C SER A 66 -4.72 -10.00 -8.39
N LEU A 67 -3.43 -10.20 -8.09
CA LEU A 67 -2.33 -9.32 -8.53
C LEU A 67 -2.36 -9.09 -10.03
N PHE A 68 -2.56 -10.16 -10.81
CA PHE A 68 -2.60 -10.08 -12.26
C PHE A 68 -3.80 -9.29 -12.79
N SER A 69 -4.95 -9.37 -12.12
CA SER A 69 -6.13 -8.59 -12.47
C SER A 69 -5.97 -7.07 -12.20
N LEU A 70 -5.10 -6.70 -11.26
CA LEU A 70 -4.93 -5.32 -10.79
C LEU A 70 -3.84 -4.52 -11.52
N ARG A 71 -2.98 -5.16 -12.33
CA ARG A 71 -1.85 -4.47 -12.99
C ARG A 71 -2.28 -3.21 -13.77
N ARG A 72 -3.38 -3.30 -14.51
CA ARG A 72 -3.91 -2.19 -15.31
C ARG A 72 -4.54 -1.09 -14.45
N TYR A 73 -5.17 -1.47 -13.34
CA TYR A 73 -5.81 -0.52 -12.44
C TYR A 73 -4.83 0.54 -11.91
N PHE A 74 -3.65 0.11 -11.47
CA PHE A 74 -2.66 1.04 -10.91
C PHE A 74 -2.15 2.04 -11.94
N VAL A 75 -2.11 1.69 -13.23
CA VAL A 75 -1.80 2.65 -14.30
C VAL A 75 -2.95 3.65 -14.48
N GLU A 76 -4.19 3.15 -14.55
CA GLU A 76 -5.37 3.99 -14.78
C GLU A 76 -5.57 5.01 -13.65
N ILE A 77 -5.42 4.59 -12.38
CA ILE A 77 -5.59 5.50 -11.24
C ILE A 77 -4.42 6.47 -11.09
N ALA A 78 -3.21 6.06 -11.45
CA ALA A 78 -2.05 6.96 -11.54
C ALA A 78 -2.28 8.05 -12.59
N GLU A 79 -2.72 7.67 -13.80
CA GLU A 79 -3.04 8.63 -14.86
C GLU A 79 -4.16 9.58 -14.44
N ALA A 80 -5.22 9.11 -13.78
CA ALA A 80 -6.25 9.97 -13.21
C ALA A 80 -5.66 10.97 -12.19
N GLY A 81 -4.74 10.52 -11.34
CA GLY A 81 -3.98 11.37 -10.42
C GLY A 81 -3.17 12.46 -11.13
N THR A 82 -2.51 12.16 -12.25
CA THR A 82 -1.76 13.19 -13.02
C THR A 82 -2.65 14.31 -13.57
N HIS A 83 -3.94 14.04 -13.78
CA HIS A 83 -4.90 15.02 -14.27
C HIS A 83 -5.66 15.73 -13.13
N GLY A 84 -5.39 15.41 -11.87
CA GLY A 84 -6.15 15.92 -10.74
C GLY A 84 -7.62 15.51 -10.78
N ALA A 85 -7.91 14.28 -11.24
CA ALA A 85 -9.27 13.79 -11.38
C ALA A 85 -10.03 13.85 -10.03
N PRO A 86 -11.34 14.14 -10.05
CA PRO A 86 -12.13 14.20 -8.83
C PRO A 86 -12.22 12.81 -8.16
N PHE A 87 -12.45 12.79 -6.84
CA PHE A 87 -12.54 11.54 -6.09
C PHE A 87 -13.59 10.57 -6.63
N SER A 88 -14.69 11.07 -7.20
CA SER A 88 -15.74 10.24 -7.83
C SER A 88 -15.18 9.38 -8.97
N GLU A 89 -14.25 9.91 -9.76
CA GLU A 89 -13.59 9.16 -10.84
C GLU A 89 -12.64 8.09 -10.29
N LEU A 90 -11.83 8.43 -9.28
CA LEU A 90 -10.94 7.49 -8.60
C LEU A 90 -11.74 6.34 -7.95
N LYS A 91 -12.87 6.67 -7.32
CA LYS A 91 -13.81 5.70 -6.75
C LYS A 91 -14.34 4.75 -7.81
N GLN A 92 -14.75 5.24 -8.98
CA GLN A 92 -15.22 4.40 -10.08
C GLN A 92 -14.12 3.47 -10.63
N LEU A 93 -12.88 3.95 -10.71
CA LEU A 93 -11.73 3.11 -11.06
C LEU A 93 -11.52 1.99 -10.04
N GLY A 94 -11.59 2.31 -8.74
CA GLY A 94 -11.52 1.34 -7.65
C GLY A 94 -12.62 0.29 -7.70
N ILE A 95 -13.88 0.69 -7.94
CA ILE A 95 -15.02 -0.24 -8.09
C ILE A 95 -14.79 -1.20 -9.27
N ARG A 96 -14.34 -0.68 -10.43
CA ARG A 96 -14.03 -1.54 -11.59
C ARG A 96 -12.87 -2.49 -11.31
N ALA A 97 -11.87 -2.06 -10.54
CA ALA A 97 -10.76 -2.91 -10.11
C ALA A 97 -11.23 -4.03 -9.17
N GLU A 98 -12.07 -3.70 -8.18
CA GLU A 98 -12.68 -4.67 -7.27
C GLU A 98 -13.48 -5.73 -8.03
N GLN A 99 -14.32 -5.32 -8.99
CA GLN A 99 -15.07 -6.25 -9.84
C GLN A 99 -14.18 -7.16 -10.69
N ARG A 100 -13.07 -6.62 -11.24
CA ARG A 100 -12.08 -7.43 -11.99
C ARG A 100 -11.41 -8.45 -11.09
N MET A 101 -10.99 -8.03 -9.89
CA MET A 101 -10.41 -8.89 -8.88
C MET A 101 -11.37 -10.02 -8.53
N LEU A 102 -12.59 -9.70 -8.11
CA LEU A 102 -13.60 -10.70 -7.73
C LEU A 102 -13.87 -11.70 -8.85
N ARG A 103 -13.93 -11.26 -10.12
CA ARG A 103 -14.07 -12.19 -11.26
C ARG A 103 -12.86 -13.13 -11.38
N ALA A 104 -11.64 -12.61 -11.22
CA ALA A 104 -10.41 -13.41 -11.31
C ALA A 104 -10.21 -14.37 -10.12
N THR A 105 -10.84 -14.06 -8.99
CA THR A 105 -10.73 -14.83 -7.74
C THR A 105 -12.02 -15.59 -7.41
N ALA A 106 -12.92 -15.81 -8.38
CA ALA A 106 -14.18 -16.53 -8.18
C ALA A 106 -15.04 -16.02 -7.00
N GLY A 107 -15.06 -14.70 -6.80
CA GLY A 107 -15.82 -14.02 -5.76
C GLY A 107 -15.05 -13.82 -4.44
N ILE A 108 -13.83 -14.32 -4.33
CA ILE A 108 -13.03 -14.24 -3.10
C ILE A 108 -12.35 -12.87 -2.97
N ASN A 109 -12.55 -12.21 -1.84
CA ASN A 109 -11.92 -10.92 -1.57
C ASN A 109 -10.47 -11.09 -1.08
N THR A 110 -9.49 -10.65 -1.87
CA THR A 110 -8.06 -10.73 -1.55
C THR A 110 -7.43 -9.38 -1.22
N HIS A 111 -7.72 -8.34 -2.02
CA HIS A 111 -7.02 -7.05 -1.97
C HIS A 111 -7.96 -5.84 -1.99
N ARG A 112 -9.20 -5.95 -1.47
CA ARG A 112 -10.13 -4.81 -1.51
C ARG A 112 -9.61 -3.57 -0.77
N GLY A 113 -8.98 -3.75 0.39
CA GLY A 113 -8.37 -2.64 1.13
C GLY A 113 -7.16 -2.10 0.40
N ALA A 114 -6.28 -2.97 -0.12
CA ALA A 114 -5.15 -2.60 -0.97
C ALA A 114 -5.55 -1.82 -2.23
N ILE A 115 -6.64 -2.20 -2.92
CA ILE A 115 -7.17 -1.44 -4.08
C ILE A 115 -7.41 0.02 -3.68
N PHE A 116 -8.08 0.25 -2.57
CA PHE A 116 -8.35 1.61 -2.10
C PHE A 116 -7.07 2.32 -1.62
N GLY A 117 -6.33 1.72 -0.68
CA GLY A 117 -5.17 2.33 -0.04
C GLY A 117 -4.03 2.61 -1.02
N LEU A 118 -3.53 1.57 -1.71
CA LEU A 118 -2.49 1.74 -2.72
C LEU A 118 -2.98 2.59 -3.88
N GLY A 119 -4.25 2.45 -4.30
CA GLY A 119 -4.82 3.23 -5.38
C GLY A 119 -4.80 4.74 -5.11
N MET A 120 -5.21 5.16 -3.91
CA MET A 120 -5.18 6.57 -3.52
C MET A 120 -3.75 7.12 -3.40
N LEU A 121 -2.82 6.34 -2.84
CA LEU A 121 -1.40 6.73 -2.79
C LEU A 121 -0.77 6.79 -4.19
N CYS A 122 -1.14 5.90 -5.11
CA CYS A 122 -0.74 5.97 -6.52
C CYS A 122 -1.22 7.28 -7.16
N ALA A 123 -2.49 7.66 -6.97
CA ALA A 123 -3.02 8.92 -7.48
C ALA A 123 -2.25 10.13 -6.91
N ALA A 124 -1.98 10.15 -5.61
CA ALA A 124 -1.24 11.22 -4.95
C ALA A 124 0.22 11.33 -5.44
N LEU A 125 0.95 10.21 -5.52
CA LEU A 125 2.30 10.15 -6.08
C LEU A 125 2.36 10.70 -7.52
N ALA A 126 1.42 10.29 -8.36
CA ALA A 126 1.33 10.76 -9.74
C ALA A 126 0.99 12.25 -9.82
N SER A 127 0.13 12.74 -8.92
CA SER A 127 -0.22 14.15 -8.83
C SER A 127 0.96 15.02 -8.40
N CYS A 128 1.74 14.60 -7.39
CA CYS A 128 2.99 15.26 -7.01
C CYS A 128 3.95 15.35 -8.22
N ARG A 129 4.13 14.24 -8.94
CA ARG A 129 5.02 14.20 -10.12
C ARG A 129 4.53 15.12 -11.23
N ALA A 130 3.22 15.17 -11.48
CA ALA A 130 2.61 16.04 -12.48
C ALA A 130 2.81 17.52 -12.15
N GLN A 131 2.78 17.88 -10.87
CA GLN A 131 3.05 19.22 -10.35
C GLN A 131 4.55 19.58 -10.28
N GLY A 132 5.45 18.64 -10.61
CA GLY A 132 6.89 18.87 -10.56
C GLY A 132 7.46 18.91 -9.14
N MET A 133 6.74 18.35 -8.16
CA MET A 133 7.20 18.28 -6.78
C MET A 133 8.26 17.19 -6.60
N THR A 134 9.24 17.44 -5.73
CA THR A 134 10.12 16.37 -5.21
C THR A 134 9.28 15.39 -4.40
N LEU A 135 9.41 14.11 -4.70
CA LEU A 135 8.64 13.07 -4.01
C LEU A 135 9.21 12.83 -2.61
N SER A 136 8.39 13.06 -1.61
CA SER A 136 8.65 12.68 -0.22
C SER A 136 7.35 12.16 0.42
N PRO A 137 7.43 11.36 1.50
CA PRO A 137 6.23 10.90 2.19
C PRO A 137 5.31 12.07 2.61
N GLN A 138 5.89 13.17 3.09
CA GLN A 138 5.17 14.36 3.53
C GLN A 138 4.48 15.06 2.36
N ALA A 139 5.17 15.23 1.22
CA ALA A 139 4.58 15.85 0.03
C ALA A 139 3.40 15.05 -0.51
N VAL A 140 3.50 13.72 -0.48
CA VAL A 140 2.45 12.81 -0.96
C VAL A 140 1.25 12.83 -0.02
N ARG A 141 1.46 12.74 1.30
CA ARG A 141 0.39 12.84 2.30
C ARG A 141 -0.34 14.17 2.19
N ALA A 142 0.39 15.28 2.09
CA ALA A 142 -0.20 16.61 1.93
C ALA A 142 -1.00 16.73 0.63
N THR A 143 -0.46 16.25 -0.49
CA THR A 143 -1.15 16.27 -1.79
C THR A 143 -2.44 15.46 -1.75
N LEU A 144 -2.43 14.31 -1.08
CA LEU A 144 -3.61 13.48 -0.92
C LEU A 144 -4.72 14.20 -0.15
N LEU A 145 -4.38 14.81 0.99
CA LEU A 145 -5.32 15.54 1.83
C LEU A 145 -5.86 16.78 1.11
N ILE A 146 -4.99 17.54 0.44
CA ILE A 146 -5.40 18.74 -0.29
C ILE A 146 -6.33 18.42 -1.47
N GLN A 147 -6.06 17.35 -2.22
CA GLN A 147 -6.86 17.05 -3.43
C GLN A 147 -8.12 16.26 -3.14
N TRP A 148 -8.10 15.38 -2.13
CA TRP A 148 -9.20 14.43 -1.91
C TRP A 148 -9.65 14.31 -0.45
N GLY A 149 -9.02 15.00 0.51
CA GLY A 149 -9.33 14.87 1.94
C GLY A 149 -10.80 15.15 2.28
N ASP A 150 -11.35 16.26 1.78
CA ASP A 150 -12.76 16.61 2.01
C ASP A 150 -13.72 15.55 1.43
N ALA A 151 -13.44 15.09 0.21
CA ALA A 151 -14.25 14.08 -0.46
C ALA A 151 -14.15 12.70 0.21
N LEU A 152 -12.97 12.35 0.73
CA LEU A 152 -12.74 11.13 1.51
C LEU A 152 -13.50 11.19 2.84
N THR A 153 -13.46 12.33 3.53
CA THR A 153 -14.19 12.57 4.79
C THR A 153 -15.71 12.56 4.58
N ALA A 154 -16.19 13.15 3.49
CA ALA A 154 -17.59 13.05 3.12
C ALA A 154 -17.99 11.59 2.82
N HIS A 155 -17.10 10.83 2.17
CA HIS A 155 -17.36 9.42 1.87
C HIS A 155 -17.42 8.53 3.12
N THR A 156 -16.58 8.78 4.13
CA THR A 156 -16.64 8.02 5.40
C THR A 156 -17.96 8.26 6.12
N SER A 157 -18.47 9.50 6.10
CA SER A 157 -19.73 9.89 6.76
C SER A 157 -20.99 9.43 6.02
N ALA A 158 -20.91 9.18 4.71
CA ALA A 158 -22.06 8.88 3.86
C ALA A 158 -22.71 7.49 4.05
N GLY A 159 -22.32 6.70 5.05
CA GLY A 159 -23.14 5.60 5.57
C GLY A 159 -23.51 4.44 4.62
N ASP A 160 -22.90 4.30 3.44
CA ASP A 160 -23.18 3.19 2.52
C ASP A 160 -22.76 1.84 3.15
N ALA A 161 -23.70 1.19 3.83
CA ALA A 161 -23.52 -0.02 4.66
C ALA A 161 -23.33 -1.33 3.86
N SER A 162 -22.82 -1.26 2.62
CA SER A 162 -22.83 -2.41 1.70
C SER A 162 -21.66 -3.39 1.85
N SER A 163 -20.64 -3.04 2.64
CA SER A 163 -19.49 -3.94 2.86
C SER A 163 -19.44 -4.50 4.27
N ASN A 164 -19.04 -5.77 4.39
CA ASN A 164 -18.86 -6.44 5.68
C ASN A 164 -17.90 -5.66 6.61
N GLY A 165 -16.83 -5.09 6.04
CA GLY A 165 -15.87 -4.27 6.78
C GLY A 165 -16.50 -3.01 7.41
N LEU A 166 -17.47 -2.37 6.75
CA LEU A 166 -18.18 -1.20 7.32
C LEU A 166 -19.15 -1.60 8.43
N ARG A 167 -19.80 -2.76 8.31
CA ARG A 167 -20.67 -3.28 9.36
C ARG A 167 -19.85 -3.60 10.61
N VAL A 168 -18.68 -4.20 10.44
CA VAL A 168 -17.76 -4.52 11.53
C VAL A 168 -17.16 -3.25 12.15
N ALA A 169 -16.71 -2.30 11.31
CA ALA A 169 -16.23 -0.99 11.75
C ALA A 169 -17.28 -0.25 12.59
N ALA A 170 -18.53 -0.22 12.14
CA ALA A 170 -19.64 0.40 12.87
C ALA A 170 -19.98 -0.35 14.16
N HIS A 171 -19.99 -1.69 14.14
CA HIS A 171 -20.32 -2.51 15.31
C HIS A 171 -19.25 -2.45 16.41
N HIS A 172 -17.97 -2.35 16.03
CA HIS A 172 -16.85 -2.32 16.97
C HIS A 172 -16.25 -0.93 17.19
N ALA A 173 -16.79 0.12 16.55
CA ALA A 173 -16.24 1.48 16.54
C ALA A 173 -14.75 1.52 16.12
N VAL A 174 -14.42 0.76 15.07
CA VAL A 174 -13.06 0.56 14.59
C VAL A 174 -12.89 1.22 13.23
N GLY A 175 -11.82 1.99 13.05
CA GLY A 175 -11.49 2.60 11.77
C GLY A 175 -11.05 1.61 10.71
N GLY A 176 -11.76 1.59 9.59
CA GLY A 176 -11.42 0.78 8.41
C GLY A 176 -10.54 1.55 7.42
N ALA A 177 -10.21 0.90 6.29
CA ALA A 177 -9.37 1.49 5.22
C ALA A 177 -9.85 2.88 4.74
N ARG A 178 -11.16 3.19 4.81
CA ARG A 178 -11.70 4.50 4.44
C ARG A 178 -11.34 5.60 5.45
N GLU A 179 -11.37 5.28 6.74
CA GLU A 179 -10.98 6.22 7.80
C GLU A 179 -9.48 6.50 7.74
N GLU A 180 -8.67 5.46 7.53
CA GLU A 180 -7.24 5.61 7.19
C GLU A 180 -7.06 6.60 6.03
N GLY A 181 -7.81 6.44 4.93
CA GLY A 181 -7.76 7.37 3.81
C GLY A 181 -8.14 8.81 4.17
N ALA A 182 -9.23 9.01 4.91
CA ALA A 182 -9.70 10.34 5.33
C ALA A 182 -8.69 11.07 6.24
N LEU A 183 -7.98 10.32 7.10
CA LEU A 183 -6.92 10.84 7.96
C LEU A 183 -5.55 10.95 7.26
N GLY A 184 -5.49 10.63 5.97
CA GLY A 184 -4.27 10.68 5.17
C GLY A 184 -3.27 9.59 5.51
N PHE A 185 -3.76 8.37 5.78
CA PHE A 185 -3.01 7.14 6.05
C PHE A 185 -1.98 7.23 7.19
N PRO A 186 -2.38 7.65 8.41
CA PRO A 186 -1.45 7.75 9.53
C PRO A 186 -0.71 6.43 9.79
N SER A 187 -1.35 5.27 9.62
CA SER A 187 -0.69 3.99 9.83
C SER A 187 0.45 3.72 8.82
N VAL A 188 0.35 4.25 7.60
CA VAL A 188 1.44 4.16 6.61
C VAL A 188 2.57 5.12 6.97
N PHE A 189 2.23 6.39 7.24
CA PHE A 189 3.22 7.47 7.36
C PHE A 189 3.88 7.58 8.74
N ASP A 190 3.15 7.23 9.79
CA ASP A 190 3.55 7.47 11.19
C ASP A 190 3.95 6.17 11.89
N ILE A 191 3.65 5.00 11.32
CA ILE A 191 3.98 3.68 11.89
C ILE A 191 4.86 2.86 10.95
N ALA A 192 4.32 2.45 9.80
CA ALA A 192 4.98 1.47 8.94
C ALA A 192 6.25 2.02 8.28
N LEU A 193 6.19 3.20 7.65
CA LEU A 193 7.36 3.82 7.02
C LEU A 193 8.49 4.12 8.01
N PRO A 194 8.23 4.73 9.18
CA PRO A 194 9.26 4.90 10.21
C PRO A 194 9.86 3.57 10.67
N GLN A 195 9.04 2.53 10.87
CA GLN A 195 9.55 1.22 11.29
C GLN A 195 10.41 0.54 10.21
N LEU A 196 10.01 0.63 8.94
CA LEU A 196 10.83 0.14 7.82
C LEU A 196 12.21 0.80 7.84
N GLN A 197 12.24 2.14 7.92
CA GLN A 197 13.49 2.89 7.93
C GLN A 197 14.33 2.59 9.17
N ALA A 198 13.75 2.57 10.37
CA ALA A 198 14.46 2.26 11.60
C ALA A 198 15.07 0.85 11.59
N THR A 199 14.40 -0.10 10.94
CA THR A 199 14.91 -1.47 10.81
C THR A 199 16.11 -1.54 9.86
N LEU A 200 16.03 -0.83 8.73
CA LEU A 200 17.12 -0.72 7.76
C LEU A 200 18.32 0.07 8.31
N ASP A 201 18.08 1.17 9.02
CA ASP A 201 19.12 2.00 9.65
C ASP A 201 19.89 1.23 10.74
N ALA A 202 19.24 0.25 11.36
CA ALA A 202 19.88 -0.71 12.26
C ALA A 202 20.68 -1.81 11.53
N GLY A 203 20.85 -1.72 10.21
CA GLY A 203 21.67 -2.63 9.40
C GLY A 203 21.00 -3.95 9.03
N ARG A 204 19.69 -4.10 9.28
CA ARG A 204 18.92 -5.31 8.95
C ARG A 204 18.38 -5.24 7.52
N ASP A 205 18.08 -6.40 6.94
CA ASP A 205 17.65 -6.48 5.55
C ASP A 205 16.18 -6.07 5.32
N TRP A 206 15.77 -6.07 4.06
CA TRP A 206 14.41 -5.70 3.65
C TRP A 206 13.33 -6.69 4.13
N GLN A 207 13.67 -7.97 4.33
CA GLN A 207 12.71 -8.92 4.89
C GLN A 207 12.43 -8.57 6.35
N CYS A 208 13.48 -8.37 7.15
CA CYS A 208 13.40 -7.95 8.54
C CYS A 208 12.61 -6.63 8.67
N ALA A 209 12.89 -5.64 7.83
CA ALA A 209 12.17 -4.37 7.82
C ALA A 209 10.65 -4.58 7.64
N LYS A 210 10.24 -5.40 6.68
CA LYS A 210 8.82 -5.69 6.44
C LYS A 210 8.18 -6.47 7.58
N ILE A 211 8.90 -7.39 8.22
CA ILE A 211 8.41 -8.13 9.39
C ILE A 211 8.15 -7.14 10.53
N ASP A 212 9.14 -6.34 10.90
CA ASP A 212 8.98 -5.38 12.00
C ASP A 212 7.88 -4.35 11.71
N ALA A 213 7.77 -3.87 10.46
CA ALA A 213 6.70 -2.97 10.06
C ALA A 213 5.31 -3.64 10.15
N LEU A 214 5.19 -4.93 9.77
CA LEU A 214 3.94 -5.68 9.91
C LEU A 214 3.55 -5.84 11.38
N PHE A 215 4.49 -6.20 12.25
CA PHE A 215 4.24 -6.32 13.68
C PHE A 215 3.91 -4.97 14.33
N ALA A 216 4.61 -3.89 13.94
CA ALA A 216 4.27 -2.54 14.39
C ALA A 216 2.85 -2.13 13.98
N LEU A 217 2.42 -2.45 12.75
CA LEU A 217 1.05 -2.22 12.30
C LEU A 217 0.05 -3.04 13.12
N MET A 218 0.27 -4.35 13.29
CA MET A 218 -0.62 -5.21 14.08
C MET A 218 -0.73 -4.79 15.56
N ALA A 219 0.30 -4.14 16.10
CA ALA A 219 0.31 -3.64 17.47
C ALA A 219 -0.57 -2.40 17.70
N HIS A 220 -0.87 -1.64 16.64
CA HIS A 220 -1.52 -0.32 16.75
C HIS A 220 -2.80 -0.18 15.92
N VAL A 221 -2.90 -0.88 14.80
CA VAL A 221 -4.03 -0.77 13.87
C VAL A 221 -5.20 -1.61 14.37
N SER A 222 -6.38 -0.99 14.39
CA SER A 222 -7.64 -1.69 14.63
C SER A 222 -8.10 -2.38 13.34
N ASP A 223 -7.71 -3.64 13.17
CA ASP A 223 -7.95 -4.38 11.93
C ASP A 223 -9.35 -5.00 11.86
N THR A 224 -10.22 -4.43 11.02
CA THR A 224 -11.61 -4.91 10.85
C THR A 224 -11.71 -6.42 10.51
N ASN A 225 -10.74 -7.03 9.83
CA ASN A 225 -10.77 -8.47 9.53
C ASN A 225 -10.52 -9.31 10.79
N VAL A 226 -9.65 -8.83 11.68
CA VAL A 226 -9.42 -9.47 12.99
C VAL A 226 -10.67 -9.33 13.86
N TYR A 227 -11.27 -8.14 13.94
CA TYR A 227 -12.50 -7.93 14.71
C TYR A 227 -13.66 -8.78 14.19
N HIS A 228 -13.81 -8.91 12.87
CA HIS A 228 -14.83 -9.78 12.28
C HIS A 228 -14.68 -11.24 12.68
N ARG A 229 -13.44 -11.73 12.79
CA ARG A 229 -13.12 -13.15 13.03
C ARG A 229 -13.06 -13.53 14.51
N GLY A 230 -12.50 -12.65 15.33
CA GLY A 230 -12.22 -12.93 16.76
C GLY A 230 -12.79 -11.92 17.74
N GLY A 231 -13.51 -10.90 17.27
CA GLY A 231 -14.04 -9.82 18.11
C GLY A 231 -12.93 -9.08 18.88
N ASN A 232 -13.31 -8.50 20.02
CA ASN A 232 -12.38 -7.77 20.89
C ASN A 232 -11.28 -8.67 21.46
N ALA A 233 -11.59 -9.93 21.77
CA ALA A 233 -10.61 -10.88 22.29
C ALA A 233 -9.51 -11.19 21.26
N GLY A 234 -9.90 -11.44 20.00
CA GLY A 234 -8.96 -11.63 18.90
C GLY A 234 -8.12 -10.40 18.62
N ALA A 235 -8.74 -9.21 18.59
CA ALA A 235 -8.01 -7.95 18.41
C ALA A 235 -6.98 -7.71 19.53
N ASN A 236 -7.38 -7.90 20.78
CA ASN A 236 -6.48 -7.78 21.93
C ASN A 236 -5.32 -8.78 21.86
N MET A 237 -5.58 -10.03 21.43
CA MET A 237 -4.55 -11.04 21.23
C MET A 237 -3.54 -10.62 20.17
N VAL A 238 -4.01 -10.21 18.99
CA VAL A 238 -3.14 -9.74 17.89
C VAL A 238 -2.24 -8.60 18.37
N GLN A 239 -2.84 -7.60 19.00
CA GLN A 239 -2.11 -6.44 19.50
C GLN A 239 -1.12 -6.81 20.62
N ALA A 240 -1.52 -7.65 21.58
CA ALA A 240 -0.66 -8.05 22.69
C ALA A 240 0.55 -8.84 22.21
N ARG A 241 0.35 -9.84 21.34
CA ARG A 241 1.45 -10.62 20.76
C ARG A 241 2.38 -9.76 19.92
N SER A 242 1.82 -8.82 19.16
CA SER A 242 2.62 -7.95 18.31
C SER A 242 3.43 -6.94 19.13
N ARG A 243 2.86 -6.37 20.20
CA ARG A 243 3.60 -5.53 21.14
C ARG A 243 4.71 -6.31 21.86
N ALA A 244 4.47 -7.56 22.25
CA ALA A 244 5.49 -8.40 22.86
C ALA A 244 6.66 -8.66 21.90
N PHE A 245 6.38 -9.05 20.65
CA PHE A 245 7.42 -9.25 19.62
C PHE A 245 8.28 -7.98 19.42
N MET A 246 7.64 -6.81 19.33
CA MET A 246 8.37 -5.54 19.19
C MET A 246 9.16 -5.18 20.46
N ALA A 247 8.62 -5.44 21.65
CA ALA A 247 9.30 -5.19 22.92
C ALA A 247 10.52 -6.11 23.14
N ASP A 248 10.48 -7.33 22.60
CA ASP A 248 11.57 -8.30 22.64
C ASP A 248 12.69 -8.01 21.61
N GLY A 249 12.60 -6.87 20.89
CA GLY A 249 13.60 -6.39 19.93
C GLY A 249 13.24 -6.61 18.46
N GLY A 250 12.04 -7.13 18.18
CA GLY A 250 11.59 -7.46 16.83
C GLY A 250 12.57 -8.40 16.12
N THR A 251 12.86 -8.15 14.85
CA THR A 251 13.85 -8.90 14.08
C THR A 251 15.30 -8.71 14.52
N GLY A 252 15.56 -7.84 15.51
CA GLY A 252 16.86 -7.73 16.16
C GLY A 252 17.13 -8.83 17.18
N ASN A 253 16.08 -9.54 17.62
CA ASN A 253 16.18 -10.70 18.50
C ASN A 253 16.70 -11.92 17.72
N ILE A 254 17.65 -12.70 18.26
CA ILE A 254 18.18 -13.89 17.58
C ILE A 254 17.10 -14.94 17.28
N ASP A 255 16.07 -15.04 18.12
CA ASP A 255 14.99 -16.03 18.02
C ASP A 255 13.73 -15.48 17.31
N TRP A 256 13.84 -14.32 16.66
CA TRP A 256 12.68 -13.62 16.07
C TRP A 256 11.86 -14.50 15.13
N GLN A 257 12.50 -15.36 14.34
CA GLN A 257 11.80 -16.24 13.39
C GLN A 257 10.88 -17.22 14.12
N ALA A 258 11.41 -17.91 15.14
CA ALA A 258 10.64 -18.87 15.93
C ALA A 258 9.48 -18.18 16.68
N GLN A 259 9.70 -16.96 17.17
CA GLN A 259 8.67 -16.15 17.81
C GLN A 259 7.57 -15.73 16.82
N ALA A 260 7.95 -15.25 15.64
CA ALA A 260 7.00 -14.84 14.60
C ALA A 260 6.19 -16.03 14.05
N GLU A 261 6.81 -17.20 13.88
CA GLU A 261 6.10 -18.43 13.54
C GLU A 261 5.16 -18.90 14.65
N THR A 262 5.55 -18.73 15.91
CA THR A 262 4.67 -19.05 17.06
C THR A 262 3.44 -18.15 17.06
N CYS A 263 3.62 -16.85 16.84
CA CYS A 263 2.51 -15.92 16.63
C CYS A 263 1.64 -16.34 15.44
N HIS A 264 2.27 -16.76 14.34
CA HIS A 264 1.55 -17.24 13.16
C HIS A 264 0.66 -18.45 13.48
N ARG A 265 1.21 -19.51 14.09
CA ARG A 265 0.45 -20.70 14.47
C ARG A 265 -0.68 -20.38 15.45
N GLU A 266 -0.45 -19.49 16.40
CA GLU A 266 -1.48 -19.02 17.34
C GLU A 266 -2.62 -18.30 16.61
N PHE A 267 -2.30 -17.38 15.70
CA PHE A 267 -3.31 -16.65 14.95
C PHE A 267 -4.11 -17.57 14.03
N VAL A 268 -3.47 -18.55 13.38
CA VAL A 268 -4.14 -19.58 12.57
C VAL A 268 -5.11 -20.40 13.42
N ARG A 269 -4.67 -20.88 14.59
CA ARG A 269 -5.52 -21.64 15.52
C ARG A 269 -6.75 -20.84 15.96
N HIS A 270 -6.60 -19.54 16.15
CA HIS A 270 -7.69 -18.63 16.53
C HIS A 270 -8.43 -18.04 15.32
N ARG A 271 -8.09 -18.46 14.09
CA ARG A 271 -8.63 -17.96 12.81
C ARG A 271 -8.52 -16.44 12.64
N LEU A 272 -7.53 -15.80 13.26
CA LEU A 272 -7.27 -14.37 13.21
C LEU A 272 -6.44 -14.02 11.98
N SER A 273 -6.86 -13.02 11.21
CA SER A 273 -6.15 -12.61 10.00
C SER A 273 -6.02 -11.09 9.92
N PRO A 274 -4.83 -10.53 10.20
CA PRO A 274 -4.53 -9.09 10.15
C PRO A 274 -4.41 -8.53 8.72
N GLY A 275 -5.47 -8.69 7.92
CA GLY A 275 -5.48 -8.32 6.50
C GLY A 275 -5.36 -6.82 6.22
N GLY A 276 -5.93 -5.98 7.08
CA GLY A 276 -5.76 -4.53 7.00
C GLY A 276 -4.32 -4.10 7.27
N ALA A 277 -3.65 -4.74 8.24
CA ALA A 277 -2.21 -4.53 8.46
C ALA A 277 -1.37 -4.95 7.25
N ALA A 278 -1.71 -6.05 6.59
CA ALA A 278 -1.04 -6.49 5.36
C ALA A 278 -1.21 -5.50 4.20
N ASP A 279 -2.42 -4.98 3.99
CA ASP A 279 -2.70 -3.95 2.97
C ASP A 279 -1.89 -2.66 3.24
N LEU A 280 -1.80 -2.24 4.50
CA LEU A 280 -1.02 -1.06 4.92
C LEU A 280 0.49 -1.28 4.77
N LEU A 281 0.99 -2.50 5.02
CA LEU A 281 2.38 -2.86 4.76
C LEU A 281 2.71 -2.73 3.27
N ALA A 282 1.85 -3.22 2.39
CA ALA A 282 2.04 -3.08 0.95
C ALA A 282 2.03 -1.59 0.52
N ALA A 283 1.17 -0.77 1.11
CA ALA A 283 1.18 0.68 0.90
C ALA A 283 2.50 1.33 1.35
N ALA A 284 3.03 0.95 2.51
CA ALA A 284 4.31 1.44 3.01
C ALA A 284 5.49 1.00 2.12
N CYS A 285 5.49 -0.25 1.63
CA CYS A 285 6.50 -0.74 0.68
C CYS A 285 6.50 0.07 -0.62
N LEU A 286 5.32 0.41 -1.16
CA LEU A 286 5.21 1.28 -2.33
C LEU A 286 5.80 2.66 -2.07
N MET A 287 5.43 3.28 -0.95
CA MET A 287 5.94 4.59 -0.57
C MET A 287 7.45 4.58 -0.38
N HIS A 288 8.00 3.54 0.26
CA HIS A 288 9.44 3.36 0.41
C HIS A 288 10.13 3.25 -0.97
N ALA A 289 9.63 2.38 -1.84
CA ALA A 289 10.19 2.14 -3.17
C ALA A 289 10.17 3.37 -4.09
N ILE A 290 9.23 4.29 -3.92
CA ILE A 290 9.12 5.49 -4.77
C ILE A 290 9.82 6.71 -4.15
N CYS A 291 9.73 6.91 -2.84
CA CYS A 291 10.27 8.10 -2.18
C CYS A 291 11.73 7.95 -1.71
N PHE A 292 12.24 6.73 -1.55
CA PHE A 292 13.57 6.49 -0.97
C PHE A 292 14.53 5.78 -1.93
N ASP A 293 14.07 5.28 -3.08
CA ASP A 293 14.92 4.68 -4.12
C ASP A 293 15.65 5.78 -4.93
N LYS A 294 16.66 6.40 -4.29
CA LYS A 294 17.52 7.47 -4.87
C LYS A 294 18.44 6.96 -6.00
N ASP A 295 18.61 5.65 -6.13
CA ASP A 295 19.59 5.03 -7.02
C ASP A 295 19.14 4.95 -8.48
N LYS A 296 17.90 5.34 -8.82
CA LYS A 296 17.39 5.26 -10.20
C LYS A 296 17.22 6.59 -10.94
N GLU A 297 17.30 7.74 -10.26
CA GLU A 297 17.18 9.04 -10.94
C GLU A 297 18.55 9.57 -11.43
N HIS A 298 19.64 9.28 -10.72
CA HIS A 298 20.99 9.70 -11.11
C HIS A 298 21.55 8.94 -12.34
N GLY A 299 21.01 7.75 -12.65
CA GLY A 299 21.40 7.00 -13.85
C GLY A 299 20.95 7.65 -15.17
N SER A 300 19.95 8.53 -15.13
CA SER A 300 19.46 9.25 -16.32
C SER A 300 20.15 10.60 -16.53
N GLU A 301 20.61 11.27 -15.46
CA GLU A 301 21.33 12.53 -15.58
C GLU A 301 22.81 12.33 -15.95
N ILE A 302 23.47 11.29 -15.41
CA ILE A 302 24.85 10.96 -15.79
C ILE A 302 24.94 10.47 -17.25
N ALA A 303 23.89 9.80 -17.75
CA ALA A 303 23.82 9.41 -19.17
C ALA A 303 23.66 10.62 -20.12
N ASN A 304 22.96 11.68 -19.70
CA ASN A 304 22.78 12.90 -20.49
C ASN A 304 23.96 13.87 -20.41
N ILE A 305 24.74 13.84 -19.32
CA ILE A 305 25.97 14.64 -19.20
C ILE A 305 27.07 14.04 -20.09
N ASN A 306 27.18 12.70 -20.16
CA ASN A 306 28.18 12.03 -20.98
C ASN A 306 27.91 12.08 -22.50
N SER A 307 26.67 12.36 -22.94
CA SER A 307 26.36 12.56 -24.36
C SER A 307 26.68 13.98 -24.85
N ASN A 308 26.76 14.97 -23.96
CA ASN A 308 27.10 16.36 -24.32
C ASN A 308 28.60 16.67 -24.26
N LEU A 309 29.43 15.73 -23.80
CA LEU A 309 30.90 15.82 -23.79
C LEU A 309 31.56 15.09 -24.98
N LYS A 310 30.77 14.52 -25.90
CA LYS A 310 31.24 13.81 -27.11
C LYS A 310 30.64 14.32 -28.42
N ALA A 311 30.11 15.55 -28.44
CA ALA A 311 29.63 16.22 -29.66
C ALA A 311 30.38 17.54 -29.87
#